data_AF-A0AAE1FAS2-F1
#
_entry.id   AF-A0AAE1FAS2-F1
#
_cell.length_a   1.000
_cell.length_b   1.000
_cell.length_c   1.000
_cell.angle_alpha   90.00
_cell.angle_beta   90.00
_cell.angle_gamma   90.00
#
_symmetry.space_group_name_H-M   'P 1'
#
loop_
_entity.id
_entity.type
_entity.pdbx_description
1 polymer ?
#
loop_
_entity_poly.entity_id
_entity_poly.type
_entity_poly.pdbx_seq_one_letter_code
_entity_poly.pdbx_strand_id
1 'polypeptide(L)'
;MAEEELWCSHVRQNKDKFRDEGVSTVSSVDQARVETSVEDKYSSYLDMKDMDGQEQPRLHRGRHIAYLKKGLASLSERFTSLDASRPWLVYWCVHALELLSVRLSKEEAAGVVEFLGKCQNPNGGFGGGPGQYSHLAPTYAAVNALVIIGTPQAFQLINRSTLVEFLWSMRTEEGSFRMHEGGEVDIRGVYCAVSVARLTNIATESLFANTVHWIMRCQSYEGGFSGAPGMEAHGGYTFCGLAALTLLHAHHLCHTPALLRWAANRQMKYEGGFQGRTNKLVDGCYSFWQGGLFPILHTLLAQEDVANLSTERWMFNQEALQEYLLLCCQHSRGGLIDKPGKASDFYHTCYTLSGMSVAQHFTSTARHRTLVTGPKDNELIPVHALYNVGVEAAVSATQYFNSLPVPVASSPASQTEAGDATDVQDTDKQTTTATKLSCTCDTTQTHLQHFNMDLYLQFSQPLIQPPISSTLTTHQDYTAVNIHPQQLTHHNKYGC
;
A
#
# COMPACT_ATOMS: atom_id res chain seq x y z
N MET A 1 -9.34 31.93 22.34
CA MET A 1 -9.51 31.20 21.07
C MET A 1 -10.74 30.35 21.26
N ALA A 2 -11.74 30.41 20.37
CA ALA A 2 -12.85 29.46 20.47
C ALA A 2 -12.25 28.05 20.42
N GLU A 3 -12.53 27.22 21.43
CA GLU A 3 -12.15 25.82 21.37
C GLU A 3 -12.76 25.22 20.12
N GLU A 4 -11.92 24.71 19.22
CA GLU A 4 -12.40 24.07 18.01
C GLU A 4 -13.19 22.84 18.44
N GLU A 5 -14.49 22.84 18.12
CA GLU A 5 -15.40 21.77 18.48
C GLU A 5 -14.94 20.47 17.80
N LEU A 6 -14.77 19.40 18.59
CA LEU A 6 -14.38 18.09 18.06
C LEU A 6 -15.47 17.59 17.12
N TRP A 7 -15.09 16.94 16.03
CA TRP A 7 -16.03 16.40 15.07
C TRP A 7 -17.00 15.40 15.70
N CYS A 8 -16.54 14.56 16.63
CA CYS A 8 -17.35 13.57 17.32
C CYS A 8 -18.46 14.17 18.21
N SER A 9 -18.48 15.47 18.48
CA SER A 9 -19.56 16.16 19.19
C SER A 9 -20.95 15.96 18.57
N HIS A 10 -21.01 15.69 17.25
CA HIS A 10 -22.26 15.47 16.52
C HIS A 10 -23.11 14.31 17.08
N VAL A 11 -22.49 13.33 17.77
CA VAL A 11 -23.23 12.20 18.35
C VAL A 11 -24.21 12.64 19.44
N ARG A 12 -23.93 13.74 20.16
CA ARG A 12 -24.84 14.30 21.18
C ARG A 12 -26.19 14.73 20.59
N GLN A 13 -26.20 15.06 19.31
CA GLN A 13 -27.40 15.50 18.59
C GLN A 13 -28.08 14.34 17.83
N ASN A 14 -27.54 13.12 17.89
CA ASN A 14 -27.94 11.98 17.04
C ASN A 14 -27.97 12.33 15.54
N LYS A 15 -27.18 13.33 15.13
CA LYS A 15 -27.07 13.73 13.74
C LYS A 15 -26.33 12.61 12.98
N ASP A 16 -26.71 12.39 11.72
CA ASP A 16 -26.05 11.45 10.82
C ASP A 16 -26.12 9.96 11.18
N LYS A 17 -26.78 9.58 12.30
CA LYS A 17 -27.07 8.20 12.67
C LYS A 17 -27.80 7.45 11.55
N PHE A 18 -27.53 6.16 11.39
CA PHE A 18 -28.18 5.35 10.37
C PHE A 18 -29.69 5.25 10.62
N ARG A 19 -30.45 5.25 9.52
CA ARG A 19 -31.91 5.11 9.53
C ARG A 19 -32.24 3.94 8.61
N ASP A 20 -32.90 2.92 9.15
CA ASP A 20 -33.33 1.74 8.40
C ASP A 20 -34.66 1.94 7.65
N GLU A 21 -35.24 3.13 7.76
CA GLU A 21 -36.52 3.51 7.16
C GLU A 21 -37.69 2.58 7.55
N GLY A 22 -37.58 1.94 8.73
CA GLY A 22 -38.56 0.95 9.20
C GLY A 22 -38.40 -0.43 8.56
N VAL A 23 -37.33 -0.68 7.80
CA VAL A 23 -37.03 -1.95 7.15
C VAL A 23 -35.74 -2.56 7.69
N SER A 24 -35.89 -3.42 8.68
CA SER A 24 -34.76 -4.11 9.31
C SER A 24 -34.23 -5.25 8.45
N THR A 25 -32.90 -5.32 8.32
CA THR A 25 -32.13 -6.36 7.64
C THR A 25 -30.89 -6.68 8.47
N VAL A 26 -30.17 -7.75 8.14
CA VAL A 26 -28.89 -8.06 8.81
C VAL A 26 -27.92 -6.88 8.74
N SER A 27 -27.82 -6.22 7.57
CA SER A 27 -26.94 -5.06 7.40
C SER A 27 -27.32 -3.88 8.27
N SER A 28 -28.61 -3.54 8.37
CA SER A 28 -29.06 -2.41 9.20
C SER A 28 -28.91 -2.70 10.69
N VAL A 29 -29.17 -3.94 11.12
CA VAL A 29 -28.97 -4.37 12.52
C VAL A 29 -27.49 -4.31 12.90
N ASP A 30 -26.60 -4.85 12.07
CA ASP A 30 -25.17 -4.82 12.35
C ASP A 30 -24.60 -3.40 12.33
N GLN A 31 -25.06 -2.54 11.41
CA GLN A 31 -24.67 -1.12 11.36
C GLN A 31 -25.11 -0.41 12.63
N ALA A 32 -26.38 -0.54 13.03
CA ALA A 32 -26.89 0.08 14.26
C ALA A 32 -26.09 -0.36 15.50
N ARG A 33 -25.74 -1.65 15.61
CA ARG A 33 -24.92 -2.15 16.73
C ARG A 33 -23.53 -1.52 16.75
N VAL A 34 -22.90 -1.33 15.59
CA VAL A 34 -21.59 -0.70 15.50
C VAL A 34 -21.67 0.79 15.83
N GLU A 35 -22.68 1.50 15.33
CA GLU A 35 -22.91 2.91 15.67
C GLU A 35 -23.06 3.10 17.18
N THR A 36 -23.84 2.25 17.86
CA THR A 36 -23.92 2.28 19.34
C THR A 36 -22.56 2.10 20.00
N SER A 37 -21.75 1.12 19.56
CA SER A 37 -20.43 0.89 20.16
C SER A 37 -19.43 2.04 19.96
N VAL A 38 -19.58 2.81 18.87
CA VAL A 38 -18.78 4.00 18.57
C VAL A 38 -19.31 5.21 19.34
N GLU A 39 -20.63 5.39 19.39
CA GLU A 39 -21.32 6.40 20.20
C GLU A 39 -20.94 6.31 21.68
N ASP A 40 -20.85 5.10 22.23
CA ASP A 40 -20.41 4.87 23.61
C ASP A 40 -18.97 5.38 23.83
N LYS A 41 -18.07 5.19 22.85
CA LYS A 41 -16.69 5.69 22.92
C LYS A 41 -16.62 7.20 22.85
N TYR A 42 -17.34 7.81 21.90
CA TYR A 42 -17.37 9.25 21.74
C TYR A 42 -18.04 9.94 22.92
N SER A 43 -19.21 9.45 23.37
CA SER A 43 -19.92 10.03 24.51
C SER A 43 -19.08 9.95 25.79
N SER A 44 -18.48 8.78 26.07
CA SER A 44 -17.59 8.63 27.23
C SER A 44 -16.40 9.61 27.18
N TYR A 45 -15.82 9.82 26.00
CA TYR A 45 -14.73 10.79 25.84
C TYR A 45 -15.20 12.23 26.04
N LEU A 46 -16.32 12.62 25.44
CA LEU A 46 -16.87 13.96 25.55
C LEU A 46 -17.26 14.29 27.01
N ASP A 47 -17.80 13.32 27.75
CA ASP A 47 -18.12 13.49 29.18
C ASP A 47 -16.86 13.70 30.02
N MET A 48 -15.76 12.98 29.72
CA MET A 48 -14.46 13.23 30.36
C MET A 48 -13.92 14.62 30.01
N LYS A 49 -14.06 15.04 28.74
CA LYS A 49 -13.64 16.36 28.29
C LYS A 49 -14.40 17.48 28.99
N ASP A 50 -15.71 17.35 29.17
CA ASP A 50 -16.53 18.36 29.87
C ASP A 50 -16.15 18.50 31.35
N MET A 51 -15.61 17.44 31.97
CA MET A 51 -15.16 17.44 33.36
C MET A 51 -13.76 18.04 33.55
N ASP A 52 -12.81 17.70 32.68
CA ASP A 52 -11.40 18.12 32.81
C ASP A 52 -11.09 19.42 32.03
N GLY A 53 -11.88 19.75 31.00
CA GLY A 53 -11.72 20.92 30.12
C GLY A 53 -10.44 20.91 29.26
N GLN A 54 -9.42 20.13 29.62
CA GLN A 54 -8.13 20.04 28.95
C GLN A 54 -7.91 18.73 28.19
N GLU A 55 -8.87 17.79 28.26
CA GLU A 55 -8.74 16.49 27.61
C GLU A 55 -8.73 16.62 26.07
N GLN A 56 -7.73 16.00 25.45
CA GLN A 56 -7.52 15.98 24.00
C GLN A 56 -7.35 14.54 23.51
N PRO A 57 -7.82 14.18 22.28
CA PRO A 57 -7.63 12.84 21.75
C PRO A 57 -6.13 12.56 21.61
N ARG A 58 -5.63 11.48 22.24
CA ARG A 58 -4.19 11.19 22.35
C ARG A 58 -3.83 9.82 21.80
N LEU A 59 -2.76 9.76 21.02
CA LEU A 59 -2.15 8.51 20.59
C LEU A 59 -1.33 7.93 21.75
N HIS A 60 -1.59 6.69 22.14
CA HIS A 60 -0.87 5.99 23.21
C HIS A 60 0.47 5.41 22.72
N ARG A 61 1.30 6.27 22.11
CA ARG A 61 2.55 5.93 21.39
C ARG A 61 3.40 4.90 22.12
N GLY A 62 3.72 5.13 23.39
CA GLY A 62 4.55 4.20 24.20
C GLY A 62 3.97 2.79 24.33
N ARG A 63 2.64 2.64 24.44
CA ARG A 63 1.98 1.33 24.52
C ARG A 63 2.04 0.59 23.18
N HIS A 64 1.86 1.30 22.07
CA HIS A 64 1.97 0.70 20.73
C HIS A 64 3.40 0.28 20.43
N ILE A 65 4.40 1.10 20.78
CA ILE A 65 5.82 0.74 20.62
C ILE A 65 6.15 -0.54 21.39
N ALA A 66 5.75 -0.63 22.67
CA ALA A 66 5.98 -1.82 23.49
C ALA A 66 5.31 -3.07 22.90
N TYR A 67 4.08 -2.94 22.41
CA TYR A 67 3.36 -4.01 21.72
C TYR A 67 4.08 -4.50 20.46
N LEU A 68 4.55 -3.57 19.62
CA LEU A 68 5.26 -3.86 18.36
C LEU A 68 6.64 -4.50 18.59
N LYS A 69 7.43 -3.95 19.52
CA LYS A 69 8.74 -4.51 19.90
C LYS A 69 8.61 -5.94 20.42
N LYS A 70 7.58 -6.20 21.24
CA LYS A 70 7.28 -7.56 21.70
C LYS A 70 6.96 -8.48 20.52
N GLY A 71 6.13 -8.02 19.58
CA GLY A 71 5.74 -8.76 18.39
C GLY A 71 6.88 -9.14 17.46
N LEU A 72 7.88 -8.25 17.29
CA LEU A 72 9.10 -8.55 16.53
C LEU A 72 9.99 -9.59 17.21
N ALA A 73 10.03 -9.60 18.55
CA ALA A 73 10.89 -10.50 19.30
C ALA A 73 10.29 -11.91 19.46
N SER A 74 8.98 -12.00 19.78
CA SER A 74 8.32 -13.28 20.04
C SER A 74 6.80 -13.19 19.87
N LEU A 75 6.20 -14.30 19.44
CA LEU A 75 4.76 -14.42 19.23
C LEU A 75 4.21 -15.60 20.03
N SER A 76 2.98 -15.45 20.54
CA SER A 76 2.25 -16.57 21.14
C SER A 76 1.71 -17.53 20.08
N GLU A 77 1.34 -18.75 20.48
CA GLU A 77 0.69 -19.77 19.63
C GLU A 77 -0.53 -19.29 18.83
N ARG A 78 -1.20 -18.22 19.28
CA ARG A 78 -2.34 -17.62 18.56
C ARG A 78 -1.99 -17.11 17.16
N PHE A 79 -0.70 -16.91 16.87
CA PHE A 79 -0.22 -16.49 15.56
C PHE A 79 0.08 -17.66 14.61
N THR A 80 -0.18 -18.91 14.98
CA THR A 80 0.03 -20.06 14.09
C THR A 80 -0.78 -19.97 12.78
N SER A 81 -1.96 -19.33 12.80
CA SER A 81 -2.71 -19.06 11.56
C SER A 81 -2.00 -18.10 10.59
N LEU A 82 -0.97 -17.40 11.05
CA LEU A 82 -0.13 -16.49 10.28
C LEU A 82 1.30 -17.03 10.09
N ASP A 83 1.53 -18.34 10.30
CA ASP A 83 2.85 -18.95 10.09
C ASP A 83 3.31 -18.87 8.61
N ALA A 84 2.35 -18.83 7.68
CA ALA A 84 2.60 -18.56 6.26
C ALA A 84 2.57 -17.06 5.89
N SER A 85 2.67 -16.18 6.89
CA SER A 85 2.62 -14.72 6.71
C SER A 85 3.60 -14.00 7.62
N ARG A 86 4.73 -14.63 7.94
CA ARG A 86 5.73 -14.05 8.86
C ARG A 86 6.41 -12.81 8.29
N PRO A 87 6.73 -12.70 6.98
CA PRO A 87 7.17 -11.42 6.41
C PRO A 87 6.15 -10.29 6.54
N TRP A 88 4.85 -10.60 6.54
CA TRP A 88 3.81 -9.61 6.83
C TRP A 88 3.87 -9.12 8.29
N LEU A 89 4.03 -10.03 9.24
CA LEU A 89 4.21 -9.67 10.65
C LEU A 89 5.43 -8.76 10.85
N VAL A 90 6.53 -9.05 10.16
CA VAL A 90 7.72 -8.19 10.14
C VAL A 90 7.39 -6.83 9.56
N TYR A 91 6.85 -6.76 8.34
CA TYR A 91 6.50 -5.50 7.68
C TYR A 91 5.56 -4.65 8.54
N TRP A 92 4.46 -5.21 9.02
CA TRP A 92 3.48 -4.50 9.84
C TRP A 92 4.11 -3.94 11.11
N CYS A 93 5.01 -4.70 11.74
CA CYS A 93 5.67 -4.21 12.95
C CYS A 93 6.70 -3.12 12.66
N VAL A 94 7.57 -3.34 11.67
CA VAL A 94 8.64 -2.41 11.31
C VAL A 94 8.08 -1.10 10.76
N HIS A 95 7.05 -1.15 9.91
CA HIS A 95 6.40 0.04 9.38
C HIS A 95 5.64 0.80 10.47
N ALA A 96 4.91 0.13 11.35
CA ALA A 96 4.25 0.80 12.46
C ALA A 96 5.26 1.48 13.41
N LEU A 97 6.43 0.87 13.66
CA LEU A 97 7.51 1.50 14.42
C LEU A 97 8.10 2.72 13.69
N GLU A 98 8.31 2.63 12.38
CA GLU A 98 8.74 3.74 11.54
C GLU A 98 7.77 4.93 11.64
N LEU A 99 6.46 4.69 11.50
CA LEU A 99 5.43 5.73 11.62
C LEU A 99 5.43 6.40 13.00
N LEU A 100 5.72 5.64 14.06
CA LEU A 100 5.87 6.13 15.43
C LEU A 100 7.26 6.75 15.70
N SER A 101 8.05 6.97 14.65
CA SER A 101 9.39 7.58 14.70
C SER A 101 10.40 6.75 15.51
N VAL A 102 10.25 5.42 15.54
CA VAL A 102 11.15 4.49 16.21
C VAL A 102 11.97 3.72 15.19
N ARG A 103 13.29 3.87 15.24
CA ARG A 103 14.23 3.05 14.48
C ARG A 103 14.58 1.78 15.25
N LEU A 104 14.80 0.68 14.51
CA LEU A 104 15.37 -0.54 15.10
C LEU A 104 16.83 -0.31 15.50
N SER A 105 17.28 -1.03 16.53
CA SER A 105 18.71 -1.13 16.82
C SER A 105 19.43 -1.86 15.67
N LYS A 106 20.76 -1.76 15.62
CA LYS A 106 21.55 -2.45 14.59
C LYS A 106 21.36 -3.96 14.65
N GLU A 107 21.25 -4.50 15.87
CA GLU A 107 21.08 -5.92 16.16
C GLU A 107 19.68 -6.39 15.75
N GLU A 108 18.64 -5.63 16.09
CA GLU A 108 17.26 -5.92 15.68
C GLU A 108 17.13 -5.89 14.14
N ALA A 109 17.68 -4.86 13.49
CA ALA A 109 17.67 -4.75 12.04
C ALA A 109 18.41 -5.92 11.38
N ALA A 110 19.60 -6.28 11.86
CA ALA A 110 20.35 -7.42 11.35
C ALA A 110 19.60 -8.74 11.51
N GLY A 111 18.95 -8.96 12.67
CA GLY A 111 18.14 -10.16 12.91
C GLY A 111 16.93 -10.25 11.98
N VAL A 112 16.27 -9.13 11.68
CA VAL A 112 15.18 -9.08 10.70
C VAL A 112 15.69 -9.40 9.29
N VAL A 113 16.81 -8.80 8.87
CA VAL A 113 17.43 -9.05 7.56
C VAL A 113 17.82 -10.53 7.43
N GLU A 114 18.44 -11.12 8.45
CA GLU A 114 18.79 -12.54 8.47
C GLU A 114 17.55 -13.44 8.35
N PHE A 115 16.49 -13.12 9.12
CA PHE A 115 15.23 -13.88 9.07
C PHE A 115 14.57 -13.82 7.68
N LEU A 116 14.47 -12.64 7.08
CA LEU A 116 13.91 -12.48 5.74
C LEU A 116 14.79 -13.17 4.68
N GLY A 117 16.11 -13.22 4.89
CA GLY A 117 17.02 -13.98 4.04
C GLY A 117 16.71 -15.47 4.03
N LYS A 118 16.34 -16.04 5.18
CA LYS A 118 15.87 -17.43 5.28
C LYS A 118 14.51 -17.68 4.62
N CYS A 119 13.72 -16.62 4.40
CA CYS A 119 12.45 -16.69 3.70
C CYS A 119 12.58 -16.49 2.18
N GLN A 120 13.73 -16.04 1.68
CA GLN A 120 13.97 -15.85 0.25
C GLN A 120 14.33 -17.16 -0.41
N ASN A 121 13.71 -17.47 -1.54
CA ASN A 121 13.96 -18.72 -2.25
C ASN A 121 14.98 -18.58 -3.38
N PRO A 122 15.74 -19.65 -3.71
CA PRO A 122 16.72 -19.64 -4.79
C PRO A 122 16.14 -19.35 -6.18
N ASN A 123 14.86 -19.65 -6.40
CA ASN A 123 14.12 -19.37 -7.64
C ASN A 123 13.40 -18.00 -7.61
N GLY A 124 13.73 -17.14 -6.65
CA GLY A 124 13.22 -15.79 -6.54
C GLY A 124 11.98 -15.65 -5.69
N GLY A 125 11.75 -14.42 -5.22
CA GLY A 125 10.67 -14.09 -4.30
C GLY A 125 10.92 -14.59 -2.86
N PHE A 126 9.97 -14.29 -1.99
CA PHE A 126 9.98 -14.69 -0.58
C PHE A 126 8.76 -15.54 -0.27
N GLY A 127 8.93 -16.55 0.56
CA GLY A 127 7.85 -17.37 1.11
C GLY A 127 7.29 -16.81 2.42
N GLY A 128 6.19 -17.40 2.90
CA GLY A 128 5.52 -17.04 4.14
C GLY A 128 6.34 -17.29 5.42
N GLY A 129 7.41 -18.07 5.31
CA GLY A 129 8.38 -18.41 6.34
C GLY A 129 9.51 -19.25 5.74
N PRO A 130 10.57 -19.57 6.50
CA PRO A 130 11.69 -20.36 5.99
C PRO A 130 11.26 -21.71 5.42
N GLY A 131 11.71 -22.01 4.19
CA GLY A 131 11.40 -23.25 3.48
C GLY A 131 10.01 -23.29 2.81
N GLN A 132 9.19 -22.23 2.94
CA GLN A 132 7.92 -22.14 2.22
C GLN A 132 8.10 -21.58 0.81
N TYR A 133 7.21 -21.96 -0.10
CA TYR A 133 7.25 -21.48 -1.49
C TYR A 133 7.06 -19.97 -1.59
N SER A 134 7.69 -19.38 -2.61
CA SER A 134 7.58 -17.96 -2.91
C SER A 134 6.14 -17.58 -3.26
N HIS A 135 5.73 -16.42 -2.75
CA HIS A 135 4.41 -15.88 -2.95
C HIS A 135 4.50 -14.35 -3.00
N LEU A 136 3.70 -13.71 -3.88
CA LEU A 136 3.75 -12.27 -4.13
C LEU A 136 3.45 -11.45 -2.88
N ALA A 137 2.48 -11.86 -2.05
CA ALA A 137 2.16 -11.18 -0.79
C ALA A 137 3.35 -11.10 0.21
N PRO A 138 3.98 -12.21 0.67
CA PRO A 138 5.18 -12.12 1.52
C PRO A 138 6.38 -11.54 0.78
N THR A 139 6.46 -11.61 -0.55
CA THR A 139 7.48 -10.89 -1.34
C THR A 139 7.33 -9.38 -1.21
N TYR A 140 6.12 -8.84 -1.38
CA TYR A 140 5.82 -7.43 -1.13
C TYR A 140 6.19 -7.02 0.30
N ALA A 141 5.75 -7.80 1.29
CA ALA A 141 6.02 -7.49 2.69
C ALA A 141 7.53 -7.52 3.02
N ALA A 142 8.25 -8.54 2.55
CA ALA A 142 9.70 -8.66 2.77
C ALA A 142 10.46 -7.49 2.13
N VAL A 143 10.16 -7.15 0.87
CA VAL A 143 10.79 -6.02 0.18
C VAL A 143 10.51 -4.71 0.92
N ASN A 144 9.27 -4.44 1.31
CA ASN A 144 8.93 -3.23 2.05
C ASN A 144 9.61 -3.17 3.43
N ALA A 145 9.69 -4.29 4.16
CA ALA A 145 10.42 -4.33 5.43
C ALA A 145 11.91 -4.02 5.25
N LEU A 146 12.55 -4.58 4.22
CA LEU A 146 13.96 -4.30 3.89
C LEU A 146 14.15 -2.84 3.45
N VAL A 147 13.18 -2.28 2.72
CA VAL A 147 13.16 -0.86 2.33
C VAL A 147 13.12 0.06 3.55
N ILE A 148 12.26 -0.23 4.53
CA ILE A 148 12.16 0.55 5.77
C ILE A 148 13.44 0.43 6.61
N ILE A 149 14.07 -0.76 6.65
CA ILE A 149 15.36 -0.94 7.35
C ILE A 149 16.45 -0.10 6.67
N GLY A 150 16.46 -0.02 5.35
CA GLY A 150 17.24 0.96 4.59
C GLY A 150 18.77 0.84 4.71
N THR A 151 19.29 -0.28 5.22
CA THR A 151 20.74 -0.52 5.30
C THR A 151 21.25 -1.13 3.99
N PRO A 152 22.54 -0.96 3.65
CA PRO A 152 23.13 -1.62 2.49
C PRO A 152 22.94 -3.14 2.51
N GLN A 153 23.01 -3.76 3.69
CA GLN A 153 22.77 -5.20 3.86
C GLN A 153 21.33 -5.59 3.54
N ALA A 154 20.35 -4.78 3.97
CA ALA A 154 18.94 -5.03 3.68
C ALA A 154 18.66 -4.93 2.18
N PHE A 155 19.20 -3.93 1.49
CA PHE A 155 19.04 -3.79 0.04
C PHE A 155 19.75 -4.89 -0.74
N GLN A 156 20.98 -5.23 -0.37
CA GLN A 156 21.78 -6.29 -1.02
C GLN A 156 21.17 -7.69 -0.86
N LEU A 157 20.36 -7.91 0.18
CA LEU A 157 19.68 -9.18 0.39
C LEU A 157 18.73 -9.51 -0.77
N ILE A 158 18.11 -8.51 -1.41
CA ILE A 158 17.11 -8.74 -2.46
C ILE A 158 17.82 -9.24 -3.73
N ASN A 159 17.68 -10.52 -4.05
CA ASN A 159 18.20 -11.08 -5.29
C ASN A 159 17.31 -10.67 -6.48
N ARG A 160 17.65 -9.52 -7.08
CA ARG A 160 16.91 -8.92 -8.20
C ARG A 160 16.81 -9.82 -9.43
N SER A 161 17.85 -10.60 -9.75
CA SER A 161 17.85 -11.47 -10.92
C SER A 161 16.81 -12.58 -10.78
N THR A 162 16.85 -13.31 -9.66
CA THR A 162 15.85 -14.37 -9.41
C THR A 162 14.46 -13.78 -9.15
N LEU A 163 14.36 -12.57 -8.59
CA LEU A 163 13.06 -11.89 -8.44
C LEU A 163 12.40 -11.63 -9.80
N VAL A 164 13.17 -11.22 -10.83
CA VAL A 164 12.64 -11.10 -12.20
C VAL A 164 12.09 -12.44 -12.71
N GLU A 165 12.83 -13.53 -12.52
CA GLU A 165 12.40 -14.88 -12.93
C GLU A 165 11.10 -15.29 -12.24
N PHE A 166 10.98 -15.05 -10.93
CA PHE A 166 9.76 -15.29 -10.18
C PHE A 166 8.58 -14.43 -10.68
N LEU A 167 8.78 -13.14 -10.94
CA LEU A 167 7.70 -12.30 -11.46
C LEU A 167 7.23 -12.77 -12.85
N TRP A 168 8.14 -13.20 -13.71
CA TRP A 168 7.80 -13.80 -15.01
C TRP A 168 7.02 -15.10 -14.86
N SER A 169 7.40 -15.98 -13.93
CA SER A 169 6.68 -17.23 -13.71
C SER A 169 5.28 -17.02 -13.13
N MET A 170 5.05 -15.90 -12.45
CA MET A 170 3.72 -15.51 -11.94
C MET A 170 2.84 -14.83 -12.98
N ARG A 171 3.44 -14.22 -14.01
CA ARG A 171 2.71 -13.52 -15.07
C ARG A 171 1.82 -14.48 -15.84
N THR A 172 0.60 -14.04 -16.14
CA THR A 172 -0.36 -14.74 -16.99
C THR A 172 -0.37 -14.14 -18.41
N GLU A 173 -0.92 -14.89 -19.38
CA GLU A 173 -1.05 -14.41 -20.76
C GLU A 173 -1.90 -13.12 -20.86
N GLU A 174 -2.95 -13.01 -20.02
CA GLU A 174 -3.83 -11.84 -19.99
C GLU A 174 -3.21 -10.60 -19.33
N GLY A 175 -2.00 -10.69 -18.77
CA GLY A 175 -1.31 -9.57 -18.09
C GLY A 175 -1.60 -9.47 -16.59
N SER A 176 -2.41 -10.35 -16.02
CA SER A 176 -2.54 -10.54 -14.57
C SER A 176 -1.38 -11.35 -13.99
N PHE A 177 -1.33 -11.51 -12.66
CA PHE A 177 -0.32 -12.29 -11.96
C PHE A 177 -0.97 -13.26 -10.99
N ARG A 178 -0.53 -14.52 -11.00
CA ARG A 178 -0.82 -15.49 -9.94
C ARG A 178 -0.11 -15.07 -8.67
N MET A 179 -0.73 -15.32 -7.51
CA MET A 179 -0.11 -15.01 -6.22
C MET A 179 1.10 -15.89 -5.91
N HIS A 180 1.10 -17.13 -6.37
CA HIS A 180 2.21 -18.08 -6.30
C HIS A 180 2.03 -19.18 -7.37
N GLU A 181 2.97 -20.13 -7.47
CA GLU A 181 2.86 -21.28 -8.39
C GLU A 181 1.56 -22.06 -8.12
N GLY A 182 0.70 -22.18 -9.14
CA GLY A 182 -0.62 -22.82 -9.02
C GLY A 182 -1.65 -22.08 -8.15
N GLY A 183 -1.34 -20.85 -7.70
CA GLY A 183 -2.19 -20.05 -6.83
C GLY A 183 -3.28 -19.27 -7.56
N GLU A 184 -4.04 -18.50 -6.78
CA GLU A 184 -5.12 -17.66 -7.26
C GLU A 184 -4.61 -16.46 -8.07
N VAL A 185 -5.52 -15.88 -8.87
CA VAL A 185 -5.28 -14.66 -9.64
C VAL A 185 -6.28 -13.59 -9.19
N ASP A 186 -5.75 -12.48 -8.68
CA ASP A 186 -6.51 -11.26 -8.46
C ASP A 186 -5.57 -10.04 -8.47
N ILE A 187 -6.15 -8.85 -8.36
CA ILE A 187 -5.45 -7.57 -8.48
C ILE A 187 -4.36 -7.36 -7.41
N ARG A 188 -4.37 -8.12 -6.30
CA ARG A 188 -3.27 -8.08 -5.32
C ARG A 188 -1.97 -8.56 -5.94
N GLY A 189 -2.04 -9.61 -6.77
CA GLY A 189 -0.86 -10.15 -7.46
C GLY A 189 -0.23 -9.08 -8.35
N VAL A 190 -1.07 -8.38 -9.10
CA VAL A 190 -0.64 -7.25 -9.94
C VAL A 190 0.06 -6.17 -9.12
N TYR A 191 -0.59 -5.67 -8.05
CA TYR A 191 0.00 -4.61 -7.23
C TYR A 191 1.30 -5.06 -6.54
N CYS A 192 1.34 -6.26 -5.97
CA CYS A 192 2.54 -6.79 -5.34
C CYS A 192 3.70 -6.86 -6.34
N ALA A 193 3.46 -7.40 -7.55
CA ALA A 193 4.46 -7.51 -8.60
C ALA A 193 4.96 -6.13 -9.07
N VAL A 194 4.04 -5.21 -9.38
CA VAL A 194 4.38 -3.84 -9.83
C VAL A 194 5.15 -3.10 -8.73
N SER A 195 4.68 -3.16 -7.48
CA SER A 195 5.29 -2.48 -6.34
C SER A 195 6.75 -2.89 -6.15
N VAL A 196 7.02 -4.19 -6.03
CA VAL A 196 8.39 -4.66 -5.81
C VAL A 196 9.27 -4.43 -7.05
N ALA A 197 8.70 -4.57 -8.25
CA ALA A 197 9.47 -4.35 -9.47
C ALA A 197 9.92 -2.90 -9.65
N ARG A 198 9.04 -1.94 -9.31
CA ARG A 198 9.35 -0.51 -9.38
C ARG A 198 10.33 -0.08 -8.28
N LEU A 199 10.12 -0.52 -7.03
CA LEU A 199 11.04 -0.21 -5.93
C LEU A 199 12.46 -0.73 -6.18
N THR A 200 12.57 -1.95 -6.73
CA THR A 200 13.86 -2.63 -6.91
C THR A 200 14.47 -2.42 -8.31
N ASN A 201 13.91 -1.50 -9.11
CA ASN A 201 14.37 -1.17 -10.45
C ASN A 201 14.51 -2.42 -11.36
N ILE A 202 13.46 -3.24 -11.45
CA ILE A 202 13.41 -4.42 -12.33
C ILE A 202 12.16 -4.44 -13.23
N ALA A 203 11.34 -3.39 -13.18
CA ALA A 203 10.17 -3.27 -14.02
C ALA A 203 10.55 -3.03 -15.49
N THR A 204 9.95 -3.81 -16.40
CA THR A 204 10.12 -3.67 -17.86
C THR A 204 8.76 -3.64 -18.55
N GLU A 205 8.71 -3.08 -19.75
CA GLU A 205 7.47 -3.05 -20.55
C GLU A 205 6.95 -4.46 -20.85
N SER A 206 7.83 -5.40 -21.19
CA SER A 206 7.46 -6.78 -21.49
C SER A 206 6.89 -7.52 -20.27
N LEU A 207 7.47 -7.31 -19.08
CA LEU A 207 6.95 -7.93 -17.85
C LEU A 207 5.52 -7.50 -17.55
N PHE A 208 5.16 -6.24 -17.83
CA PHE A 208 3.83 -5.69 -17.54
C PHE A 208 2.95 -5.48 -18.79
N ALA A 209 3.30 -6.12 -19.90
CA ALA A 209 2.46 -6.12 -21.10
C ALA A 209 1.05 -6.64 -20.76
N ASN A 210 0.02 -6.00 -21.29
CA ASN A 210 -1.41 -6.27 -21.03
C ASN A 210 -1.89 -6.03 -19.59
N THR A 211 -1.00 -5.81 -18.61
CA THR A 211 -1.39 -5.62 -17.19
C THR A 211 -2.34 -4.45 -17.00
N VAL A 212 -2.09 -3.33 -17.67
CA VAL A 212 -2.96 -2.14 -17.63
C VAL A 212 -4.38 -2.46 -18.09
N HIS A 213 -4.51 -3.15 -19.24
CA HIS A 213 -5.82 -3.55 -19.76
C HIS A 213 -6.54 -4.49 -18.80
N TRP A 214 -5.83 -5.44 -18.19
CA TRP A 214 -6.40 -6.34 -17.20
C TRP A 214 -6.94 -5.59 -15.96
N ILE A 215 -6.16 -4.64 -15.41
CA ILE A 215 -6.58 -3.82 -14.27
C ILE A 215 -7.84 -3.02 -14.62
N MET A 216 -7.90 -2.41 -15.81
CA MET A 216 -9.04 -1.59 -16.22
C MET A 216 -10.35 -2.36 -16.27
N ARG A 217 -10.32 -3.66 -16.62
CA ARG A 217 -11.51 -4.53 -16.54
C ARG A 217 -12.00 -4.79 -15.11
N CYS A 218 -11.19 -4.49 -14.10
CA CYS A 218 -11.55 -4.66 -12.69
C CYS A 218 -12.28 -3.44 -12.12
N GLN A 219 -12.30 -2.29 -12.81
CA GLN A 219 -13.11 -1.16 -12.39
C GLN A 219 -14.60 -1.50 -12.60
N SER A 220 -15.35 -1.57 -11.50
CA SER A 220 -16.75 -1.98 -11.51
C SER A 220 -17.70 -0.80 -11.80
N TYR A 221 -18.99 -1.12 -12.00
CA TYR A 221 -20.05 -0.12 -12.14
C TYR A 221 -20.17 0.82 -10.92
N GLU A 222 -19.71 0.38 -9.74
CA GLU A 222 -19.76 1.20 -8.53
C GLU A 222 -18.76 2.36 -8.58
N GLY A 223 -17.70 2.23 -9.38
CA GLY A 223 -16.61 3.22 -9.56
C GLY A 223 -15.25 2.76 -8.99
N GLY A 224 -15.25 1.92 -7.95
CA GLY A 224 -14.03 1.30 -7.40
C GLY A 224 -13.58 0.06 -8.16
N PHE A 225 -12.39 -0.46 -7.82
CA PHE A 225 -11.89 -1.71 -8.40
C PHE A 225 -12.23 -2.92 -7.54
N SER A 226 -12.36 -4.04 -8.23
CA SER A 226 -12.66 -5.35 -7.68
C SER A 226 -11.45 -6.29 -7.77
N GLY A 227 -11.53 -7.46 -7.13
CA GLY A 227 -10.40 -8.40 -7.13
C GLY A 227 -10.10 -8.97 -8.51
N ALA A 228 -11.14 -9.22 -9.31
CA ALA A 228 -11.07 -9.70 -10.67
C ALA A 228 -12.24 -9.11 -11.47
N PRO A 229 -12.18 -9.09 -12.82
CA PRO A 229 -13.23 -8.48 -13.64
C PRO A 229 -14.64 -9.00 -13.30
N GLY A 230 -15.58 -8.06 -13.15
CA GLY A 230 -16.99 -8.37 -12.87
C GLY A 230 -17.37 -8.53 -11.39
N MET A 231 -16.42 -8.39 -10.46
CA MET A 231 -16.68 -8.52 -9.02
C MET A 231 -17.01 -7.15 -8.35
N GLU A 232 -17.43 -7.19 -7.09
CA GLU A 232 -17.78 -6.01 -6.27
C GLU A 232 -16.56 -5.10 -6.02
N ALA A 233 -16.75 -3.77 -6.02
CA ALA A 233 -15.68 -2.84 -5.68
C ALA A 233 -15.28 -2.95 -4.20
N HIS A 234 -13.99 -2.94 -3.89
CA HIS A 234 -13.48 -3.14 -2.53
C HIS A 234 -12.26 -2.29 -2.24
N GLY A 235 -12.19 -1.63 -1.07
CA GLY A 235 -11.12 -0.67 -0.72
C GLY A 235 -9.71 -1.20 -0.96
N GLY A 236 -9.39 -2.38 -0.43
CA GLY A 236 -8.09 -3.01 -0.66
C GLY A 236 -7.76 -3.27 -2.14
N TYR A 237 -8.74 -3.73 -2.93
CA TYR A 237 -8.56 -3.99 -4.37
C TYR A 237 -8.51 -2.70 -5.18
N THR A 238 -9.33 -1.70 -4.83
CA THR A 238 -9.27 -0.32 -5.35
C THR A 238 -7.90 0.29 -5.16
N PHE A 239 -7.31 0.16 -3.97
CA PHE A 239 -5.95 0.63 -3.72
C PHE A 239 -4.94 -0.10 -4.59
N CYS A 240 -4.98 -1.43 -4.62
CA CYS A 240 -4.07 -2.23 -5.44
C CYS A 240 -4.14 -1.82 -6.93
N GLY A 241 -5.36 -1.67 -7.47
CA GLY A 241 -5.58 -1.29 -8.86
C GLY A 241 -5.11 0.13 -9.16
N LEU A 242 -5.53 1.12 -8.37
CA LEU A 242 -5.16 2.51 -8.59
C LEU A 242 -3.64 2.72 -8.43
N ALA A 243 -3.05 2.18 -7.36
CA ALA A 243 -1.61 2.31 -7.13
C ALA A 243 -0.80 1.61 -8.23
N ALA A 244 -1.21 0.41 -8.68
CA ALA A 244 -0.55 -0.27 -9.79
C ALA A 244 -0.66 0.53 -11.11
N LEU A 245 -1.83 1.09 -11.43
CA LEU A 245 -1.99 1.94 -12.62
C LEU A 245 -1.09 3.17 -12.55
N THR A 246 -1.01 3.84 -11.39
CA THR A 246 -0.12 5.00 -11.21
C THR A 246 1.35 4.61 -11.36
N LEU A 247 1.77 3.49 -10.77
CA LEU A 247 3.14 2.98 -10.91
C LEU A 247 3.48 2.53 -12.34
N LEU A 248 2.48 2.18 -13.14
CA LEU A 248 2.57 1.83 -14.56
C LEU A 248 2.24 2.98 -15.52
N HIS A 249 2.07 4.22 -15.02
CA HIS A 249 1.76 5.40 -15.86
C HIS A 249 0.43 5.38 -16.62
N ALA A 250 -0.48 4.51 -16.21
CA ALA A 250 -1.73 4.28 -16.90
C ALA A 250 -2.94 4.78 -16.10
N HIS A 251 -2.72 5.59 -15.07
CA HIS A 251 -3.78 6.13 -14.21
C HIS A 251 -4.80 6.98 -14.97
N HIS A 252 -4.39 7.66 -16.04
CA HIS A 252 -5.25 8.48 -16.90
C HIS A 252 -6.33 7.67 -17.63
N LEU A 253 -6.21 6.33 -17.67
CA LEU A 253 -7.24 5.44 -18.22
C LEU A 253 -8.37 5.16 -17.22
N CYS A 254 -8.15 5.41 -15.94
CA CYS A 254 -9.17 5.22 -14.90
C CYS A 254 -10.35 6.18 -15.12
N HIS A 255 -11.58 5.69 -14.91
CA HIS A 255 -12.72 6.59 -14.82
C HIS A 255 -12.73 7.34 -13.47
N THR A 256 -11.84 8.34 -13.35
CA THR A 256 -11.55 9.08 -12.10
C THR A 256 -12.78 9.68 -11.41
N PRO A 257 -13.77 10.29 -12.10
CA PRO A 257 -14.96 10.83 -11.42
C PRO A 257 -15.80 9.77 -10.69
N ALA A 258 -15.96 8.58 -11.29
CA ALA A 258 -16.69 7.48 -10.68
C ALA A 258 -15.92 6.90 -9.50
N LEU A 259 -14.60 6.79 -9.62
CA LEU A 259 -13.72 6.33 -8.54
C LEU A 259 -13.73 7.30 -7.35
N LEU A 260 -13.60 8.61 -7.58
CA LEU A 260 -13.67 9.62 -6.52
C LEU A 260 -15.02 9.56 -5.80
N ARG A 261 -16.12 9.53 -6.56
CA ARG A 261 -17.47 9.39 -5.99
C ARG A 261 -17.57 8.13 -5.13
N TRP A 262 -17.09 7.00 -5.63
CA TRP A 262 -17.10 5.75 -4.89
C TRP A 262 -16.30 5.86 -3.59
N ALA A 263 -15.03 6.29 -3.66
CA ALA A 263 -14.13 6.38 -2.52
C ALA A 263 -14.65 7.33 -1.43
N ALA A 264 -15.15 8.52 -1.81
CA ALA A 264 -15.72 9.48 -0.86
C ALA A 264 -16.93 8.91 -0.11
N ASN A 265 -17.76 8.10 -0.77
CA ASN A 265 -18.92 7.43 -0.15
C ASN A 265 -18.54 6.23 0.73
N ARG A 266 -17.25 5.93 0.90
CA ARG A 266 -16.76 4.89 1.83
C ARG A 266 -16.43 5.44 3.21
N GLN A 267 -16.34 6.76 3.37
CA GLN A 267 -16.21 7.33 4.71
C GLN A 267 -17.57 7.31 5.40
N MET A 268 -17.58 6.77 6.61
CA MET A 268 -18.80 6.55 7.38
C MET A 268 -19.19 7.84 8.09
N LYS A 269 -20.41 8.32 7.81
CA LYS A 269 -20.89 9.63 8.27
C LYS A 269 -21.01 9.77 9.79
N TYR A 270 -21.21 8.67 10.51
CA TYR A 270 -21.39 8.68 11.97
C TYR A 270 -20.11 8.26 12.69
N GLU A 271 -19.44 7.21 12.20
CA GLU A 271 -18.24 6.70 12.83
C GLU A 271 -16.99 7.52 12.49
N GLY A 272 -16.90 8.12 11.30
CA GLY A 272 -15.74 8.91 10.82
C GLY A 272 -14.66 8.07 10.13
N GLY A 273 -14.58 6.77 10.43
CA GLY A 273 -13.74 5.79 9.74
C GLY A 273 -14.25 5.42 8.34
N PHE A 274 -13.62 4.42 7.72
CA PHE A 274 -14.02 3.93 6.40
C PHE A 274 -14.58 2.51 6.42
N GLN A 275 -15.54 2.22 5.53
CA GLN A 275 -15.93 0.86 5.17
C GLN A 275 -15.17 0.38 3.93
N GLY A 276 -14.95 -0.93 3.83
CA GLY A 276 -14.30 -1.51 2.65
C GLY A 276 -15.17 -1.52 1.41
N ARG A 277 -16.49 -1.63 1.58
CA ARG A 277 -17.48 -1.82 0.52
C ARG A 277 -18.82 -1.24 0.93
N THR A 278 -19.67 -0.95 -0.05
CA THR A 278 -21.01 -0.42 0.17
C THR A 278 -21.82 -1.32 1.13
N ASN A 279 -22.52 -0.73 2.11
CA ASN A 279 -23.33 -1.45 3.11
C ASN A 279 -22.55 -2.46 4.00
N LYS A 280 -21.24 -2.29 4.17
CA LYS A 280 -20.43 -3.02 5.16
C LYS A 280 -20.01 -2.11 6.30
N LEU A 281 -19.58 -2.70 7.41
CA LEU A 281 -19.24 -1.96 8.62
C LEU A 281 -17.95 -1.15 8.44
N VAL A 282 -17.80 -0.10 9.23
CA VAL A 282 -16.52 0.60 9.42
C VAL A 282 -15.43 -0.37 9.88
N ASP A 283 -14.19 -0.15 9.47
CA ASP A 283 -13.03 -0.90 9.94
C ASP A 283 -11.75 -0.05 9.82
N GLY A 284 -10.97 -0.03 10.91
CA GLY A 284 -9.77 0.77 11.09
C GLY A 284 -8.67 0.50 10.06
N CYS A 285 -8.61 -0.66 9.40
CA CYS A 285 -7.62 -0.90 8.35
C CYS A 285 -7.94 -0.15 7.05
N TYR A 286 -9.22 0.14 6.76
CA TYR A 286 -9.60 0.92 5.58
C TYR A 286 -9.22 2.38 5.67
N SER A 287 -8.78 2.85 6.85
CA SER A 287 -8.14 4.14 7.01
C SER A 287 -6.97 4.33 6.05
N PHE A 288 -6.21 3.27 5.76
CA PHE A 288 -5.21 3.31 4.69
C PHE A 288 -5.78 2.85 3.35
N TRP A 289 -6.44 1.70 3.27
CA TRP A 289 -6.89 1.16 1.97
C TRP A 289 -7.87 2.07 1.22
N GLN A 290 -8.67 2.88 1.92
CA GLN A 290 -9.51 3.92 1.31
C GLN A 290 -8.84 5.29 1.41
N GLY A 291 -8.32 5.66 2.58
CA GLY A 291 -7.70 6.99 2.78
C GLY A 291 -6.51 7.24 1.84
N GLY A 292 -5.70 6.21 1.58
CA GLY A 292 -4.56 6.26 0.67
C GLY A 292 -4.92 6.46 -0.81
N LEU A 293 -6.20 6.31 -1.19
CA LEU A 293 -6.67 6.64 -2.54
C LEU A 293 -6.65 8.14 -2.80
N PHE A 294 -6.94 8.95 -1.79
CA PHE A 294 -7.16 10.39 -1.97
C PHE A 294 -5.90 11.17 -2.34
N PRO A 295 -4.70 10.90 -1.77
CA PRO A 295 -3.46 11.50 -2.27
C PRO A 295 -3.20 11.15 -3.75
N ILE A 296 -3.46 9.90 -4.15
CA ILE A 296 -3.29 9.47 -5.55
C ILE A 296 -4.29 10.22 -6.44
N LEU A 297 -5.59 10.18 -6.11
CA LEU A 297 -6.65 10.88 -6.83
C LEU A 297 -6.41 12.39 -6.93
N HIS A 298 -5.93 13.02 -5.85
CA HIS A 298 -5.58 14.44 -5.85
C HIS A 298 -4.48 14.75 -6.86
N THR A 299 -3.46 13.88 -6.95
CA THR A 299 -2.40 13.97 -7.97
C THR A 299 -2.99 13.91 -9.38
N LEU A 300 -3.90 12.97 -9.62
CA LEU A 300 -4.48 12.76 -10.95
C LEU A 300 -5.32 13.95 -11.37
N LEU A 301 -6.21 14.40 -10.48
CA LEU A 301 -7.09 15.53 -10.75
C LEU A 301 -6.31 16.84 -10.88
N ALA A 302 -5.16 16.99 -10.21
CA ALA A 302 -4.33 18.19 -10.35
C ALA A 302 -3.72 18.32 -11.76
N GLN A 303 -3.57 17.21 -12.49
CA GLN A 303 -3.15 17.22 -13.89
C GLN A 303 -4.28 17.66 -14.85
N GLU A 304 -5.54 17.49 -14.44
CA GLU A 304 -6.72 17.77 -15.26
C GLU A 304 -7.33 19.15 -14.95
N ASP A 305 -7.51 19.47 -13.65
CA ASP A 305 -8.23 20.66 -13.17
C ASP A 305 -7.74 21.09 -11.77
N VAL A 306 -6.54 21.66 -11.73
CA VAL A 306 -5.93 22.16 -10.48
C VAL A 306 -6.74 23.28 -9.82
N ALA A 307 -7.53 24.04 -10.58
CA ALA A 307 -8.24 25.22 -10.08
C ALA A 307 -9.39 24.87 -9.13
N ASN A 308 -10.00 23.69 -9.31
CA ASN A 308 -11.10 23.20 -8.49
C ASN A 308 -10.65 22.27 -7.34
N LEU A 309 -9.34 22.06 -7.16
CA LEU A 309 -8.80 21.27 -6.08
C LEU A 309 -8.46 22.11 -4.85
N SER A 310 -8.73 21.53 -3.68
CA SER A 310 -8.31 22.08 -2.40
C SER A 310 -6.78 22.19 -2.33
N THR A 311 -6.26 23.33 -1.90
CA THR A 311 -4.81 23.51 -1.66
C THR A 311 -4.42 23.22 -0.21
N GLU A 312 -5.35 22.69 0.59
CA GLU A 312 -5.17 22.55 2.03
C GLU A 312 -5.58 21.18 2.60
N ARG A 313 -6.41 20.42 1.89
CA ARG A 313 -7.08 19.22 2.44
C ARG A 313 -7.31 18.16 1.37
N TRP A 314 -7.29 16.90 1.80
CA TRP A 314 -7.75 15.78 0.99
C TRP A 314 -9.28 15.80 0.81
N MET A 315 -9.77 15.08 -0.19
CA MET A 315 -11.21 15.02 -0.51
C MET A 315 -11.99 14.03 0.40
N PHE A 316 -11.61 13.97 1.67
CA PHE A 316 -12.30 13.25 2.74
C PHE A 316 -12.15 14.02 4.06
N ASN A 317 -12.97 13.71 5.06
CA ASN A 317 -12.92 14.38 6.36
C ASN A 317 -11.74 13.84 7.19
N GLN A 318 -10.62 14.57 7.19
CA GLN A 318 -9.37 14.19 7.86
C GLN A 318 -9.50 14.16 9.38
N GLU A 319 -10.19 15.14 9.97
CA GLU A 319 -10.44 15.24 11.41
C GLU A 319 -11.31 14.08 11.91
N ALA A 320 -12.40 13.77 11.21
CA ALA A 320 -13.29 12.66 11.55
C ALA A 320 -12.55 11.31 11.56
N LEU A 321 -11.68 11.08 10.56
CA LEU A 321 -10.86 9.88 10.52
C LEU A 321 -9.91 9.83 11.72
N GLN A 322 -9.20 10.93 12.00
CA GLN A 322 -8.27 10.98 13.14
C GLN A 322 -8.98 10.72 14.48
N GLU A 323 -10.16 11.32 14.69
CA GLU A 323 -10.94 11.11 15.92
C GLU A 323 -11.42 9.66 16.05
N TYR A 324 -11.90 9.02 14.98
CA TYR A 324 -12.26 7.60 14.98
C TYR A 324 -11.07 6.73 15.39
N LEU A 325 -9.89 7.02 14.86
CA LEU A 325 -8.71 6.21 15.14
C LEU A 325 -8.17 6.42 16.56
N LEU A 326 -8.15 7.66 17.03
CA LEU A 326 -7.68 7.99 18.37
C LEU A 326 -8.67 7.52 19.46
N LEU A 327 -9.97 7.61 19.23
CA LEU A 327 -10.96 7.35 20.29
C LEU A 327 -11.56 5.93 20.23
N CYS A 328 -11.67 5.33 19.04
CA CYS A 328 -12.33 4.04 18.85
C CYS A 328 -11.37 2.89 18.55
N CYS A 329 -10.19 3.16 17.97
CA CYS A 329 -9.33 2.11 17.41
C CYS A 329 -8.06 1.79 18.24
N GLN A 330 -7.87 2.42 19.41
CA GLN A 330 -6.73 2.12 20.27
C GLN A 330 -7.07 1.05 21.32
N HIS A 331 -6.25 0.01 21.42
CA HIS A 331 -6.39 -0.99 22.46
C HIS A 331 -5.62 -0.58 23.73
N SER A 332 -6.22 -0.79 24.90
CA SER A 332 -5.70 -0.32 26.19
C SER A 332 -4.31 -0.87 26.55
N ARG A 333 -3.95 -2.05 26.03
CA ARG A 333 -2.64 -2.70 26.25
C ARG A 333 -1.64 -2.50 25.10
N GLY A 334 -1.92 -1.57 24.18
CA GLY A 334 -1.13 -1.38 22.96
C GLY A 334 -1.67 -2.18 21.77
N GLY A 335 -1.18 -1.79 20.59
CA GLY A 335 -1.79 -2.13 19.28
C GLY A 335 -3.06 -1.34 18.98
N LEU A 336 -3.45 -1.34 17.70
CA LEU A 336 -4.73 -0.80 17.22
C LEU A 336 -5.61 -1.94 16.69
N ILE A 337 -6.89 -1.63 16.49
CA ILE A 337 -7.97 -2.61 16.24
C ILE A 337 -8.81 -2.21 15.03
N ASP A 338 -9.58 -3.16 14.52
CA ASP A 338 -10.65 -2.96 13.53
C ASP A 338 -11.67 -1.90 14.01
N LYS A 339 -12.36 -2.18 15.11
CA LYS A 339 -13.42 -1.34 15.69
C LYS A 339 -13.58 -1.67 17.18
N PRO A 340 -14.32 -0.86 17.97
CA PRO A 340 -14.58 -1.16 19.38
C PRO A 340 -15.04 -2.61 19.62
N GLY A 341 -14.47 -3.26 20.64
CA GLY A 341 -14.77 -4.64 21.00
C GLY A 341 -13.96 -5.70 20.25
N LYS A 342 -13.14 -5.34 19.26
CA LYS A 342 -12.20 -6.25 18.60
C LYS A 342 -10.85 -6.30 19.32
N ALA A 343 -10.13 -7.41 19.12
CA ALA A 343 -8.77 -7.58 19.64
C ALA A 343 -7.77 -6.75 18.81
N SER A 344 -6.64 -6.40 19.41
CA SER A 344 -5.52 -5.82 18.65
C SER A 344 -4.71 -6.89 17.92
N ASP A 345 -4.21 -6.49 16.76
CA ASP A 345 -3.30 -7.28 15.93
C ASP A 345 -2.34 -6.34 15.19
N PHE A 346 -1.27 -6.89 14.61
CA PHE A 346 -0.24 -6.10 13.93
C PHE A 346 -0.73 -5.51 12.61
N TYR A 347 -1.66 -6.19 11.92
CA TYR A 347 -2.25 -5.73 10.67
C TYR A 347 -3.00 -4.40 10.86
N HIS A 348 -3.96 -4.35 11.79
CA HIS A 348 -4.69 -3.13 12.12
C HIS A 348 -3.77 -2.08 12.72
N THR A 349 -2.81 -2.47 13.58
CA THR A 349 -1.80 -1.53 14.10
C THR A 349 -1.07 -0.81 12.97
N CYS A 350 -0.62 -1.54 11.95
CA CYS A 350 0.03 -0.97 10.78
C CYS A 350 -0.91 -0.05 9.99
N TYR A 351 -2.01 -0.58 9.45
CA TYR A 351 -2.85 0.17 8.51
C TYR A 351 -3.66 1.30 9.14
N THR A 352 -3.97 1.19 10.43
CA THR A 352 -4.58 2.31 11.15
C THR A 352 -3.58 3.46 11.33
N LEU A 353 -2.33 3.18 11.69
CA LEU A 353 -1.28 4.22 11.76
C LEU A 353 -0.97 4.80 10.38
N SER A 354 -0.89 3.96 9.34
CA SER A 354 -0.70 4.42 7.96
C SER A 354 -1.84 5.36 7.53
N GLY A 355 -3.10 5.01 7.83
CA GLY A 355 -4.26 5.85 7.54
C GLY A 355 -4.28 7.16 8.35
N MET A 356 -3.87 7.11 9.62
CA MET A 356 -3.69 8.31 10.45
C MET A 356 -2.61 9.23 9.87
N SER A 357 -1.49 8.68 9.39
CA SER A 357 -0.47 9.45 8.69
C SER A 357 -1.03 10.12 7.43
N VAL A 358 -1.82 9.41 6.62
CA VAL A 358 -2.45 10.02 5.42
C VAL A 358 -3.38 11.17 5.83
N ALA A 359 -4.15 10.99 6.90
CA ALA A 359 -5.06 12.00 7.42
C ALA A 359 -4.34 13.22 8.02
N GLN A 360 -3.12 13.05 8.52
CA GLN A 360 -2.33 14.14 9.09
C GLN A 360 -1.59 14.95 8.04
N HIS A 361 -1.18 14.35 6.93
CA HIS A 361 -0.22 14.96 6.00
C HIS A 361 -0.86 15.22 4.64
N PHE A 362 -1.20 16.48 4.38
CA PHE A 362 -1.62 16.95 3.06
C PHE A 362 -0.43 17.46 2.27
N THR A 363 -0.34 17.08 0.99
CA THR A 363 0.69 17.57 0.06
C THR A 363 0.09 17.84 -1.31
N SER A 364 0.24 19.06 -1.82
CA SER A 364 -0.01 19.41 -3.21
C SER A 364 1.30 19.82 -3.90
N THR A 365 1.25 20.12 -5.20
CA THR A 365 2.41 20.60 -5.97
C THR A 365 3.00 21.89 -5.38
N ALA A 366 2.17 22.70 -4.72
CA ALA A 366 2.56 24.02 -4.22
C ALA A 366 2.73 24.09 -2.71
N ARG A 367 2.15 23.16 -1.93
CA ARG A 367 2.05 23.30 -0.48
C ARG A 367 2.03 21.97 0.25
N HIS A 368 2.73 21.92 1.37
CA HIS A 368 2.60 20.89 2.39
C HIS A 368 1.86 21.45 3.60
N ARG A 369 0.93 20.68 4.18
CA ARG A 369 0.21 21.05 5.40
C ARG A 369 0.02 19.84 6.30
N THR A 370 0.36 20.02 7.58
CA THR A 370 0.09 19.06 8.64
C THR A 370 -1.18 19.44 9.39
N LEU A 371 -2.08 18.47 9.58
CA LEU A 371 -3.37 18.57 10.27
C LEU A 371 -3.41 17.51 11.37
N VAL A 372 -3.01 17.87 12.59
CA VAL A 372 -2.96 16.91 13.72
C VAL A 372 -4.11 17.17 14.68
N THR A 373 -5.00 16.20 14.83
CA THR A 373 -6.03 16.23 15.88
C THR A 373 -5.39 15.94 17.24
N GLY A 374 -5.65 16.79 18.23
CA GLY A 374 -5.10 16.66 19.59
C GLY A 374 -3.68 17.25 19.72
N PRO A 375 -2.86 16.77 20.68
CA PRO A 375 -1.53 17.30 20.88
C PRO A 375 -0.59 16.97 19.73
N LYS A 376 0.44 17.81 19.52
CA LYS A 376 1.46 17.63 18.46
C LYS A 376 2.18 16.28 18.51
N ASP A 377 2.30 15.67 19.68
CA ASP A 377 2.89 14.31 19.85
C ASP A 377 2.09 13.19 19.17
N ASN A 378 0.87 13.47 18.68
CA ASN A 378 0.12 12.54 17.84
C ASN A 378 0.68 12.44 16.41
N GLU A 379 1.53 13.38 15.97
CA GLU A 379 2.05 13.43 14.60
C GLU A 379 2.89 12.18 14.26
N LEU A 380 2.53 11.50 13.18
CA LEU A 380 3.24 10.34 12.65
C LEU A 380 4.18 10.74 11.50
N ILE A 381 5.13 9.87 11.15
CA ILE A 381 5.95 10.06 9.94
C ILE A 381 5.06 9.98 8.68
N PRO A 382 5.23 10.86 7.67
CA PRO A 382 4.52 10.79 6.41
C PRO A 382 4.77 9.48 5.65
N VAL A 383 3.70 8.85 5.20
CA VAL A 383 3.72 7.62 4.40
C VAL A 383 3.68 7.90 2.90
N HIS A 384 4.41 7.10 2.11
CA HIS A 384 4.32 7.09 0.65
C HIS A 384 3.05 6.35 0.20
N ALA A 385 2.07 7.11 -0.29
CA ALA A 385 0.76 6.62 -0.72
C ALA A 385 0.77 5.41 -1.68
N LEU A 386 1.76 5.26 -2.57
CA LEU A 386 1.80 4.12 -3.51
C LEU A 386 2.40 2.84 -2.92
N TYR A 387 3.25 2.94 -1.89
CA TYR A 387 4.05 1.80 -1.40
C TYR A 387 3.73 1.42 0.05
N ASN A 388 3.11 2.33 0.80
CA ASN A 388 2.88 2.21 2.24
C ASN A 388 4.15 1.95 3.07
N VAL A 389 5.16 2.79 2.84
CA VAL A 389 6.41 2.89 3.63
C VAL A 389 6.67 4.37 3.89
N GLY A 390 7.54 4.73 4.84
CA GLY A 390 7.94 6.13 5.02
C GLY A 390 8.50 6.72 3.72
N VAL A 391 8.20 8.00 3.43
CA VAL A 391 8.62 8.57 2.14
C VAL A 391 10.14 8.57 1.98
N GLU A 392 10.89 8.88 3.04
CA GLU A 392 12.35 8.83 3.01
C GLU A 392 12.88 7.42 2.70
N ALA A 393 12.23 6.36 3.22
CA ALA A 393 12.60 4.98 2.94
C ALA A 393 12.38 4.63 1.45
N ALA A 394 11.25 5.02 0.87
CA ALA A 394 10.98 4.84 -0.56
C ALA A 394 12.02 5.58 -1.42
N VAL A 395 12.31 6.85 -1.12
CA VAL A 395 13.33 7.64 -1.84
C VAL A 395 14.70 6.98 -1.77
N SER A 396 15.13 6.58 -0.57
CA SER A 396 16.44 5.94 -0.35
C SER A 396 16.58 4.62 -1.14
N ALA A 397 15.54 3.77 -1.10
CA ALA A 397 15.53 2.52 -1.85
C ALA A 397 15.61 2.77 -3.36
N THR A 398 14.80 3.68 -3.90
CA THR A 398 14.82 3.97 -5.33
C THR A 398 16.15 4.56 -5.77
N GLN A 399 16.76 5.47 -5.00
CA GLN A 399 18.11 5.98 -5.30
C GLN A 399 19.13 4.85 -5.36
N TYR A 400 19.08 3.92 -4.40
CA TYR A 400 19.96 2.75 -4.38
C TYR A 400 19.74 1.85 -5.60
N PHE A 401 18.51 1.39 -5.86
CA PHE A 401 18.23 0.42 -6.92
C PHE A 401 18.33 1.02 -8.33
N ASN A 402 18.05 2.32 -8.51
CA ASN A 402 18.26 2.99 -9.80
C ASN A 402 19.74 3.19 -10.15
N SER A 403 20.64 3.10 -9.16
CA SER A 403 22.08 3.08 -9.43
C SER A 403 22.58 1.73 -9.98
N LEU A 404 21.74 0.69 -9.93
CA LEU A 404 22.04 -0.66 -10.41
C LEU A 404 21.40 -0.89 -11.78
N PRO A 405 22.03 -1.67 -12.69
CA PRO A 405 21.43 -2.02 -13.98
C PRO A 405 20.19 -2.90 -13.78
N VAL A 406 19.23 -2.79 -14.69
CA VAL A 406 18.07 -3.71 -14.75
C VAL A 406 18.59 -5.11 -15.14
N PRO A 407 18.28 -6.19 -14.38
CA PRO A 407 18.71 -7.54 -14.72
C PRO A 407 18.06 -7.99 -16.04
N VAL A 408 18.83 -8.66 -16.88
CA VAL A 408 18.29 -9.32 -18.09
C VAL A 408 17.72 -10.67 -17.66
N ALA A 409 16.46 -10.96 -18.02
CA ALA A 409 15.89 -12.28 -17.79
C ALA A 409 16.70 -13.33 -18.59
N SER A 410 17.06 -14.43 -17.94
CA SER A 410 17.66 -15.58 -18.61
C SER A 410 16.64 -16.14 -19.62
N SER A 411 16.94 -16.08 -20.92
CA SER A 411 16.07 -16.67 -21.95
C SER A 411 15.89 -18.19 -21.68
N PRO A 412 14.68 -18.76 -21.80
CA PRO A 412 14.46 -20.21 -21.62
C PRO A 412 15.12 -21.10 -22.70
N ALA A 413 15.96 -20.55 -23.58
CA ALA A 413 16.55 -21.26 -24.71
C ALA A 413 18.08 -21.39 -24.53
N SER A 414 18.52 -22.34 -23.71
CA SER A 414 19.88 -22.95 -23.81
C SER A 414 20.08 -24.13 -22.83
N GLN A 415 19.06 -24.97 -22.62
CA GLN A 415 19.27 -26.32 -22.06
C GLN A 415 19.04 -27.38 -23.15
N THR A 416 19.81 -27.27 -24.23
CA THR A 416 20.08 -28.38 -25.14
C THR A 416 21.52 -28.25 -25.61
N GLU A 417 22.25 -29.37 -25.56
CA GLU A 417 23.64 -29.59 -25.99
C GLU A 417 24.72 -29.34 -24.93
N ALA A 418 24.81 -30.29 -23.98
CA ALA A 418 26.10 -30.65 -23.42
C ALA A 418 26.89 -31.44 -24.48
N GLY A 419 27.84 -30.79 -25.13
CA GLY A 419 28.84 -31.37 -26.01
C GLY A 419 30.24 -31.01 -25.53
N ASP A 420 31.05 -32.03 -25.27
CA ASP A 420 32.47 -32.00 -24.92
C ASP A 420 33.28 -30.95 -25.69
N ALA A 421 34.05 -30.12 -24.97
CA ALA A 421 35.35 -29.64 -25.43
C ALA A 421 36.20 -29.09 -24.27
N THR A 422 37.42 -29.59 -24.23
CA THR A 422 38.49 -29.38 -23.25
C THR A 422 39.12 -27.98 -23.27
N ASP A 423 39.33 -27.45 -22.07
CA ASP A 423 40.46 -26.65 -21.54
C ASP A 423 41.43 -25.95 -22.53
N VAL A 424 41.46 -24.61 -22.51
CA VAL A 424 42.69 -23.81 -22.67
C VAL A 424 42.58 -22.57 -21.78
N GLN A 425 43.54 -22.45 -20.86
CA GLN A 425 43.82 -21.26 -20.06
C GLN A 425 44.31 -20.11 -20.94
N ASP A 426 43.80 -18.90 -20.72
CA ASP A 426 44.62 -17.72 -20.94
C ASP A 426 44.34 -16.64 -19.89
N THR A 427 45.43 -16.15 -19.32
CA THR A 427 45.50 -15.16 -18.27
C THR A 427 45.53 -13.78 -18.89
N ASP A 428 44.67 -12.86 -18.43
CA ASP A 428 45.14 -11.48 -18.32
C ASP A 428 44.43 -10.66 -17.23
N LYS A 429 45.28 -10.03 -16.42
CA LYS A 429 44.93 -9.14 -15.31
C LYS A 429 44.76 -7.73 -15.85
N GLN A 430 43.65 -7.06 -15.54
CA GLN A 430 43.64 -5.59 -15.45
C GLN A 430 42.85 -5.09 -14.24
N THR A 431 43.64 -4.61 -13.29
CA THR A 431 43.31 -3.81 -12.10
C THR A 431 42.65 -2.49 -12.51
N THR A 432 41.50 -2.17 -11.91
CA THR A 432 41.06 -0.78 -11.77
C THR A 432 40.61 -0.51 -10.33
N THR A 433 41.21 0.53 -9.76
CA THR A 433 41.10 1.01 -8.39
C THR A 433 39.77 1.71 -8.14
N ALA A 434 39.01 1.23 -7.15
CA ALA A 434 37.81 1.91 -6.65
C ALA A 434 38.18 2.92 -5.54
N THR A 435 37.90 4.20 -5.78
CA THR A 435 38.10 5.28 -4.82
C THR A 435 36.95 5.28 -3.80
N LYS A 436 37.29 5.18 -2.51
CA LYS A 436 36.37 5.32 -1.37
C LYS A 436 35.75 6.72 -1.34
N LEU A 437 34.42 6.80 -1.27
CA LEU A 437 33.70 7.97 -0.78
C LEU A 437 33.18 7.65 0.63
N SER A 438 33.71 8.39 1.60
CA SER A 438 33.31 8.36 3.01
C SER A 438 31.98 9.08 3.20
N CYS A 439 30.99 8.38 3.77
CA CYS A 439 29.73 8.97 4.21
C CYS A 439 29.90 9.50 5.64
N THR A 440 29.82 10.82 5.82
CA THR A 440 29.62 11.46 7.12
C THR A 440 28.14 11.72 7.31
N CYS A 441 27.56 11.08 8.33
CA CYS A 441 26.23 11.31 8.84
C CYS A 441 26.21 12.62 9.65
N ASP A 442 25.42 13.60 9.21
CA ASP A 442 24.79 14.60 10.06
C ASP A 442 23.89 15.49 9.20
N THR A 443 22.56 15.37 9.36
CA THR A 443 21.54 16.43 9.16
C THR A 443 20.13 15.85 9.22
N THR A 444 19.58 15.71 10.43
CA THR A 444 18.14 15.50 10.66
C THR A 444 17.49 16.82 11.05
N GLN A 445 17.09 17.66 10.07
CA GLN A 445 15.97 18.62 10.25
C GLN A 445 15.60 19.47 9.02
N THR A 446 16.40 19.51 7.95
CA THR A 446 16.23 20.49 6.86
C THR A 446 15.51 19.98 5.60
N HIS A 447 15.22 18.69 5.46
CA HIS A 447 14.65 18.14 4.22
C HIS A 447 13.10 18.11 4.14
N LEU A 448 12.38 18.35 5.24
CA LEU A 448 10.90 18.31 5.24
C LEU A 448 10.23 19.51 4.55
N GLN A 449 10.96 20.60 4.26
CA GLN A 449 10.37 21.83 3.70
C GLN A 449 10.18 21.84 2.17
N HIS A 450 10.66 20.82 1.45
CA HIS A 450 10.56 20.74 -0.03
C HIS A 450 9.90 19.44 -0.50
N PHE A 451 8.83 19.03 0.19
CA PHE A 451 8.02 17.89 -0.21
C PHE A 451 7.06 18.31 -1.33
N ASN A 452 7.44 18.08 -2.59
CA ASN A 452 6.62 18.37 -3.78
C ASN A 452 6.01 17.06 -4.33
N MET A 453 4.84 17.15 -4.96
CA MET A 453 4.20 16.08 -5.73
C MET A 453 5.13 15.40 -6.75
N ASP A 454 6.16 16.12 -7.22
CA ASP A 454 7.21 15.56 -8.04
C ASP A 454 7.94 14.39 -7.38
N LEU A 455 7.95 14.25 -6.04
CA LEU A 455 8.45 13.06 -5.36
C LEU A 455 7.51 11.87 -5.51
N TYR A 456 6.19 12.05 -5.39
CA TYR A 456 5.21 10.98 -5.67
C TYR A 456 5.29 10.50 -7.13
N LEU A 457 5.60 11.42 -8.05
CA LEU A 457 5.74 11.16 -9.48
C LEU A 457 7.19 10.84 -9.91
N GLN A 458 8.22 11.08 -9.09
CA GLN A 458 9.62 10.74 -9.42
C GLN A 458 9.82 9.24 -9.52
N PHE A 459 9.01 8.46 -8.78
CA PHE A 459 8.93 6.99 -8.88
C PHE A 459 8.21 6.52 -10.14
N SER A 460 7.86 7.45 -11.02
CA SER A 460 7.15 7.28 -12.26
C SER A 460 8.08 7.71 -13.44
N GLN A 461 9.32 7.23 -13.50
CA GLN A 461 10.05 7.29 -14.79
C GLN A 461 9.41 6.29 -15.78
N PRO A 462 9.30 6.61 -17.09
CA PRO A 462 8.85 5.64 -18.10
C PRO A 462 9.66 4.34 -18.01
N LEU A 463 9.04 3.20 -18.31
CA LEU A 463 9.74 1.91 -18.29
C LEU A 463 10.90 1.96 -19.30
N ILE A 464 12.11 1.60 -18.84
CA ILE A 464 13.33 1.63 -19.66
C ILE A 464 13.24 0.50 -20.69
N GLN A 465 13.51 0.81 -21.96
CA GLN A 465 13.68 -0.21 -22.99
C GLN A 465 15.02 -0.94 -22.82
N PRO A 466 15.07 -2.28 -22.91
CA PRO A 466 16.34 -2.94 -23.19
C PRO A 466 16.84 -2.47 -24.57
N PRO A 467 18.16 -2.32 -24.79
CA PRO A 467 18.68 -1.93 -26.10
C PRO A 467 18.29 -3.00 -27.13
N ILE A 468 17.35 -2.67 -28.01
CA ILE A 468 17.00 -3.52 -29.15
C ILE A 468 18.05 -3.30 -30.23
N SER A 469 18.77 -4.36 -30.57
CA SER A 469 19.62 -4.45 -31.75
C SER A 469 18.77 -4.31 -33.02
N SER A 470 18.79 -3.10 -33.59
CA SER A 470 18.65 -2.70 -35.00
C SER A 470 17.52 -3.28 -35.89
N THR A 471 16.97 -2.35 -36.67
CA THR A 471 16.26 -2.49 -37.97
C THR A 471 14.87 -3.12 -37.95
N LEU A 472 13.83 -2.28 -38.09
CA LEU A 472 12.93 -2.32 -39.25
C LEU A 472 12.01 -1.08 -39.31
N THR A 473 11.79 -0.70 -40.56
CA THR A 473 11.10 0.43 -41.19
C THR A 473 9.73 0.84 -40.66
N THR A 474 9.56 2.17 -40.63
CA THR A 474 8.30 2.94 -40.59
C THR A 474 7.35 2.61 -41.75
N HIS A 475 6.06 2.35 -41.48
CA HIS A 475 4.95 3.24 -41.86
C HIS A 475 3.57 2.68 -41.44
N GLN A 476 2.68 3.64 -41.15
CA GLN A 476 1.32 3.55 -40.63
C GLN A 476 0.31 3.02 -41.64
N ASP A 477 -0.77 2.38 -41.16
CA ASP A 477 -2.18 2.76 -41.43
C ASP A 477 -3.14 1.79 -40.71
N TYR A 478 -3.94 2.30 -39.76
CA TYR A 478 -5.15 1.63 -39.29
C TYR A 478 -6.32 2.60 -39.42
N THR A 479 -7.15 2.36 -40.43
CA THR A 479 -8.46 2.97 -40.62
C THR A 479 -9.46 2.36 -39.64
N ALA A 480 -10.27 3.24 -39.03
CA ALA A 480 -11.34 2.87 -38.12
C ALA A 480 -12.46 2.12 -38.86
N VAL A 481 -12.84 0.93 -38.35
CA VAL A 481 -14.06 0.23 -38.77
C VAL A 481 -15.13 0.47 -37.70
N ASN A 482 -16.13 1.26 -38.07
CA ASN A 482 -17.40 1.40 -37.36
C ASN A 482 -18.16 0.07 -37.38
N ILE A 483 -18.59 -0.44 -36.22
CA ILE A 483 -19.51 -1.57 -36.12
C ILE A 483 -20.77 -1.12 -35.40
N HIS A 484 -21.89 -1.12 -36.13
CA HIS A 484 -23.24 -0.97 -35.58
C HIS A 484 -23.69 -2.24 -34.84
N PRO A 485 -24.52 -2.13 -33.78
CA PRO A 485 -24.92 -3.28 -32.98
C PRO A 485 -26.06 -4.06 -33.66
N GLN A 486 -25.82 -5.33 -33.97
CA GLN A 486 -26.88 -6.30 -34.24
C GLN A 486 -27.14 -7.15 -33.00
N GLN A 487 -28.43 -7.29 -32.73
CA GLN A 487 -29.05 -8.10 -31.69
C GLN A 487 -28.58 -9.56 -31.76
N LEU A 488 -28.15 -10.12 -30.62
CA LEU A 488 -28.12 -11.56 -30.42
C LEU A 488 -28.74 -11.88 -29.05
N THR A 489 -29.99 -12.31 -29.12
CA THR A 489 -30.68 -13.07 -28.08
C THR A 489 -30.16 -14.50 -28.10
N HIS A 490 -29.60 -15.00 -26.99
CA HIS A 490 -29.61 -16.44 -26.71
C HIS A 490 -29.59 -16.72 -25.20
N HIS A 491 -30.66 -17.38 -24.76
CA HIS A 491 -30.80 -18.13 -23.51
C HIS A 491 -29.75 -19.26 -23.41
N ASN A 492 -29.13 -19.49 -22.25
CA ASN A 492 -29.62 -20.38 -21.18
C ASN A 492 -28.50 -20.88 -20.23
N LYS A 493 -28.85 -20.93 -18.94
CA LYS A 493 -28.55 -21.97 -17.92
C LYS A 493 -27.09 -22.28 -17.56
N TYR A 494 -26.68 -21.97 -16.32
CA TYR A 494 -26.32 -22.86 -15.19
C TYR A 494 -26.21 -21.93 -13.94
N GLY A 495 -26.74 -22.18 -12.74
CA GLY A 495 -27.40 -23.34 -12.16
C GLY A 495 -26.74 -23.75 -10.83
N CYS A 496 -27.09 -23.02 -9.75
CA CYS A 496 -26.73 -23.18 -8.32
C CYS A 496 -25.32 -22.80 -7.86
#